data_AF-A5Z835-F1
#
_entry.id   AF-A5Z835-F1
#
_cell.length_a   1.000
_cell.length_b   1.000
_cell.length_c   1.000
_cell.angle_alpha   90.00
_cell.angle_beta   90.00
_cell.angle_gamma   90.00
#
_symmetry.space_group_name_H-M   'P 1'
#
loop_
_entity.id
_entity.type
_entity.pdbx_description
1 polymer ?
#
loop_
_entity_poly.entity_id
_entity_poly.type
_entity_poly.pdbx_seq_one_letter_code
_entity_poly.pdbx_strand_id
1 'polypeptide(L)' 'MSVNIHKFEYWKFVMARNKEEHDEFIDKVEEHSLWRQENKPKYGEQMLMLSTCDNGKGDDCRIVVIGKNI' A
#
# COMPACT_ATOMS: atom_id res chain seq x y z
N MET A 1 -3.14 -6.26 1.54
CA MET A 1 -3.70 -5.54 2.69
C MET A 1 -5.22 -5.46 2.59
N SER A 2 -5.91 -5.45 3.73
CA SER A 2 -7.34 -5.08 3.83
C SER A 2 -7.42 -3.85 4.71
N VAL A 3 -7.82 -2.72 4.14
CA VAL A 3 -7.59 -1.41 4.75
C VAL A 3 -8.86 -0.57 4.78
N ASN A 4 -9.13 0.05 5.93
CA ASN A 4 -10.14 1.10 6.01
C ASN A 4 -9.53 2.40 5.44
N ILE A 5 -10.22 2.98 4.46
CA ILE A 5 -9.71 4.09 3.66
C ILE A 5 -9.45 5.35 4.53
N HIS A 6 -10.20 5.56 5.61
CA HIS A 6 -9.99 6.69 6.51
C HIS A 6 -8.81 6.50 7.49
N LYS A 7 -8.36 5.27 7.70
CA LYS A 7 -7.19 4.98 8.56
C LYS A 7 -5.88 5.06 7.80
N PHE A 8 -5.87 4.62 6.54
CA PHE A 8 -4.69 4.68 5.70
C PHE A 8 -5.08 5.07 4.27
N GLU A 9 -4.91 6.36 3.97
CA GLU A 9 -5.21 6.96 2.68
C GLU A 9 -4.12 6.66 1.64
N TYR A 10 -3.80 5.38 1.41
CA TYR A 10 -2.69 4.93 0.55
C TYR A 10 -2.76 5.50 -0.87
N TRP A 11 -3.96 5.82 -1.39
CA TRP A 11 -4.13 6.41 -2.73
C TRP A 11 -3.68 7.87 -2.83
N LYS A 12 -3.50 8.58 -1.71
CA LYS A 12 -2.92 9.93 -1.69
C LYS A 12 -1.40 9.92 -1.77
N PHE A 13 -0.77 8.78 -1.51
CA PHE A 13 0.66 8.63 -1.65
C PHE A 13 1.01 8.62 -3.14
N VAL A 14 1.74 9.64 -3.59
CA VAL A 14 2.19 9.78 -4.98
C VAL A 14 3.69 10.03 -4.95
N MET A 15 4.46 9.07 -5.45
CA MET A 15 5.92 9.11 -5.62
C MET A 15 6.69 9.62 -4.39
N ALA A 16 7.36 8.70 -3.67
CA ALA A 16 8.25 9.07 -2.57
C ALA A 16 9.34 10.06 -3.04
N ARG A 17 9.54 11.15 -2.29
CA ARG A 17 10.57 12.15 -2.61
C ARG A 17 11.96 11.74 -2.14
N ASN A 18 12.01 10.90 -1.12
CA ASN A 18 13.22 10.42 -0.50
C ASN A 18 13.00 9.01 0.06
N LYS A 19 14.09 8.41 0.53
CA LYS A 19 14.08 7.06 1.09
C LYS A 19 13.22 6.94 2.36
N GLU A 20 13.21 7.97 3.20
CA GLU A 20 12.46 7.97 4.47
C GLU A 20 10.94 7.91 4.21
N GLU A 21 10.42 8.75 3.32
CA GLU A 21 9.00 8.71 2.91
C GLU A 21 8.61 7.37 2.29
N HIS A 22 9.50 6.74 1.52
CA HIS A 22 9.29 5.42 0.95
C HIS A 22 9.21 4.36 2.06
N ASP A 23 10.21 4.33 2.94
CA ASP A 23 10.32 3.29 3.97
C ASP A 23 9.14 3.41 4.96
N GLU A 24 8.73 4.62 5.33
CA GLU A 24 7.52 4.88 6.12
C GLU A 24 6.24 4.36 5.45
N PHE A 25 6.12 4.54 4.13
CA PHE A 25 4.97 4.01 3.38
C PHE A 25 4.96 2.48 3.36
N ILE A 26 6.13 1.85 3.13
CA ILE A 26 6.26 0.39 3.14
C ILE A 26 5.96 -0.19 4.52
N ASP A 27 6.37 0.48 5.60
CA ASP A 27 6.06 0.05 6.96
C ASP A 27 4.55 0.12 7.26
N LYS A 28 3.86 1.18 6.82
CA LYS A 28 2.39 1.27 6.90
C LYS A 28 1.69 0.20 6.08
N VAL A 29 2.20 -0.10 4.89
CA VAL A 29 1.71 -1.20 4.05
C VAL A 29 1.83 -2.53 4.79
N GLU A 30 2.96 -2.79 5.45
CA GLU A 30 3.16 -4.01 6.23
C GLU A 30 2.23 -4.10 7.44
N GLU A 31 2.05 -3.00 8.17
CA GLU A 31 1.13 -2.94 9.31
C GLU A 31 -0.29 -3.38 8.93
N HIS A 32 -0.74 -3.01 7.72
CA HIS A 32 -2.06 -3.34 7.18
C HIS A 32 -2.07 -4.64 6.36
N SER A 33 -0.92 -5.30 6.20
CA SER A 33 -0.81 -6.50 5.40
C SER A 33 -1.32 -7.72 6.16
N LEU A 34 -2.05 -8.59 5.47
CA LEU A 34 -2.56 -9.83 6.07
C LEU A 34 -1.43 -10.87 6.29
N TRP A 35 -0.29 -10.67 5.63
CA TRP A 35 0.85 -11.57 5.64
C TRP A 35 2.15 -10.76 5.67
N ARG A 36 3.13 -11.22 6.46
CA ARG A 36 4.49 -10.67 6.42
C ARG A 36 5.17 -11.05 5.12
N GLN A 37 5.91 -10.10 4.53
CA GLN A 37 6.68 -10.34 3.31
C GLN A 37 8.17 -10.24 3.60
N GLU A 38 8.94 -11.24 3.18
CA GLU A 38 10.40 -11.22 3.35
C GLU A 38 11.08 -10.26 2.36
N ASN A 39 10.47 -10.04 1.20
CA ASN A 39 11.07 -9.31 0.08
C ASN A 39 10.33 -8.00 -0.21
N LYS A 40 10.46 -7.03 0.70
CA LYS A 40 9.86 -5.71 0.56
C LYS A 40 10.38 -4.96 -0.68
N PRO A 41 9.58 -4.07 -1.29
CA PRO A 41 10.08 -3.08 -2.24
C PRO A 41 11.14 -2.19 -1.57
N LYS A 42 12.20 -1.83 -2.30
CA LYS A 42 13.24 -0.91 -1.85
C LYS A 42 13.09 0.43 -2.54
N TYR A 43 13.58 1.50 -1.91
CA TYR A 43 13.61 2.81 -2.53
C TYR A 43 14.33 2.79 -3.88
N GLY A 44 13.68 3.34 -4.91
CA GLY A 44 14.13 3.31 -6.30
C GLY A 44 13.58 2.14 -7.13
N GLU A 45 12.98 1.12 -6.50
CA GLU A 45 12.27 0.06 -7.22
C GLU A 45 10.85 0.51 -7.61
N GLN A 46 10.31 -0.11 -8.66
CA GLN A 46 8.92 0.11 -9.08
C GLN A 46 7.99 -0.88 -8.40
N MET A 47 6.86 -0.37 -7.93
CA MET A 47 5.77 -1.16 -7.37
C MET A 47 4.45 -0.88 -8.08
N LEU A 48 3.57 -1.88 -8.09
CA LEU A 48 2.23 -1.81 -8.61
C LEU A 48 1.24 -2.10 -7.47
N MET A 49 0.26 -1.23 -7.29
CA MET A 49 -0.82 -1.41 -6.33
C MET A 49 -2.13 -1.61 -7.09
N LEU A 50 -2.76 -2.76 -6.90
CA LEU A 50 -4.08 -3.07 -7.45
C LEU A 50 -5.10 -2.99 -6.32
N SER A 51 -6.02 -2.05 -6.43
CA SER A 51 -7.04 -1.78 -5.41
C SER A 51 -8.40 -2.17 -5.93
N THR A 52 -9.21 -2.81 -5.08
CA THR A 52 -10.66 -2.84 -5.31
C THR A 52 -11.20 -1.41 -5.33
N CYS A 53 -12.14 -1.15 -6.22
CA CYS A 53 -12.82 0.14 -6.35
C CYS A 53 -14.27 -0.06 -5.93
N ASP A 54 -14.53 0.05 -4.63
CA ASP A 54 -15.91 0.10 -4.13
C ASP A 54 -16.36 1.55 -4.08
N ASN A 55 -17.46 1.83 -4.77
CA ASN A 55 -18.05 3.16 -4.90
C ASN A 55 -19.45 3.23 -4.26
N GLY A 56 -19.87 2.26 -3.45
CA GLY A 56 -21.19 2.37 -2.81
C GLY A 56 -21.69 1.27 -1.88
N LYS A 57 -20.92 0.23 -1.53
CA LYS A 57 -21.46 -0.85 -0.66
C LYS A 57 -20.53 -1.43 0.42
N GLY A 58 -19.23 -1.19 0.39
CA GLY A 58 -18.27 -1.87 1.28
C GLY A 58 -17.66 -0.95 2.33
N ASP A 59 -18.34 -0.77 3.46
CA ASP A 59 -17.90 -0.33 4.81
C ASP A 59 -16.54 0.40 4.92
N ASP A 60 -16.27 1.34 4.02
CA ASP A 60 -15.01 2.07 3.88
C ASP A 60 -13.77 1.17 3.77
N CYS A 61 -13.92 -0.10 3.39
CA CYS A 61 -12.82 -1.07 3.36
C CYS A 61 -12.45 -1.50 1.94
N ARG A 62 -11.15 -1.54 1.64
CA ARG A 62 -10.62 -1.98 0.35
C ARG A 62 -9.62 -3.11 0.51
N ILE A 63 -9.69 -4.05 -0.41
CA ILE A 63 -8.63 -5.06 -0.60
C ILE A 63 -7.64 -4.48 -1.59
N VAL A 64 -6.37 -4.46 -1.20
CA VAL A 64 -5.28 -3.97 -2.04
C VAL A 64 -4.18 -5.02 -2.10
N VAL A 65 -3.79 -5.35 -3.33
CA VAL A 65 -2.65 -6.21 -3.65
C VAL A 65 -1.49 -5.33 -4.09
N ILE A 66 -0.31 -5.62 -3.57
CA ILE A 66 0.91 -4.89 -3.89
C ILE A 66 1.90 -5.88 -4.45
N GLY A 67 2.41 -5.57 -5.64
CA GLY A 67 3.48 -6.32 -6.30
C GLY A 67 4.65 -5.39 -6.58
N LYS A 68 5.86 -5.95 -6.58
CA LYS A 68 7.03 -5.26 -7.11
C LYS A 68 7.42 -5.84 -8.45
N ASN A 69 7.94 -5.01 -9.33
CA ASN A 69 8.48 -5.48 -10.60
C ASN A 69 9.81 -6.22 -10.37
N ILE A 70 10.07 -7.28 -11.14
CA ILE A 70 11.29 -8.11 -11.04
C ILE A 70 12.23 -7.76 -12.18
#